data_AF-A0A7L0LVD1-F1
#
_entry.id   AF-A0A7L0LVD1-F1
#
_cell.length_a   1.000
_cell.length_b   1.000
_cell.length_c   1.000
_cell.angle_alpha   90.00
_cell.angle_beta   90.00
_cell.angle_gamma   90.00
#
_symmetry.space_group_name_H-M   'P 1'
#
loop_
_entity.id
_entity.type
_entity.pdbx_description
1 polymer ?
#
loop_
_entity_poly.entity_id
_entity_poly.type
_entity_poly.pdbx_seq_one_letter_code
_entity_poly.pdbx_strand_id
1 'polypeptide(L)' 'RNPLVAVYYTNRALCYLKMQQHDKALADCKRALELDGQSVKAHFFLGQCQMEMENYDEAIANLQRAYNLAKEQRLNF' A
#
# COMPACT_ATOMS: atom_id res chain seq x y z
N ARG A 1 13.45 18.18 3.22
CA ARG A 1 12.51 17.18 2.65
C ARG A 1 11.39 16.97 3.66
N ASN A 2 10.12 17.13 3.30
CA ASN A 2 9.01 16.95 4.22
C ASN A 2 8.67 15.44 4.34
N PRO A 3 8.92 14.79 5.49
CA PRO A 3 8.68 13.37 5.68
C PRO A 3 7.18 13.03 5.84
N LEU A 4 6.27 13.99 5.65
CA LEU A 4 4.82 13.82 5.83
C LEU A 4 4.05 13.56 4.53
N VAL A 5 4.74 13.29 3.42
CA VAL A 5 4.08 13.01 2.14
C VAL A 5 3.90 11.50 1.98
N ALA A 6 2.65 11.02 2.00
CA ALA A 6 2.31 9.61 1.86
C ALA A 6 2.94 8.94 0.62
N VAL A 7 3.07 9.69 -0.49
CA VAL A 7 3.68 9.23 -1.75
C VAL A 7 5.13 8.77 -1.57
N TYR A 8 5.91 9.38 -0.67
CA TYR A 8 7.29 8.94 -0.45
C TYR A 8 7.37 7.55 0.18
N TYR A 9 6.45 7.27 1.11
CA TYR A 9 6.35 5.96 1.73
C TYR A 9 5.85 4.91 0.74
N THR A 10 4.85 5.20 -0.09
CA THR A 10 4.38 4.22 -1.10
C THR A 10 5.44 3.93 -2.17
N ASN A 11 6.22 4.94 -2.60
CA ASN A 11 7.34 4.72 -3.51
C ASN A 11 8.43 3.85 -2.88
N ARG A 12 8.76 4.08 -1.61
CA ARG A 12 9.77 3.28 -0.90
C ARG A 12 9.27 1.86 -0.60
N ALA A 13 7.99 1.70 -0.25
CA ALA A 13 7.35 0.40 -0.10
C ALA A 13 7.43 -0.44 -1.37
N LEU A 14 7.20 0.17 -2.55
CA LEU A 14 7.37 -0.52 -3.83
C LEU A 14 8.81 -0.99 -4.03
N CYS A 15 9.81 -0.18 -3.70
CA CYS A 15 11.21 -0.61 -3.76
C CYS A 15 11.47 -1.80 -2.83
N TYR A 16 10.96 -1.77 -1.59
CA TYR A 16 11.11 -2.88 -0.65
C TYR A 16 10.40 -4.16 -1.13
N LEU A 17 9.21 -4.05 -1.74
CA LEU A 17 8.53 -5.17 -2.38
C LEU A 17 9.38 -5.81 -3.48
N LYS A 18 9.98 -5.00 -4.35
CA LYS A 18 10.88 -5.51 -5.40
C LYS A 18 12.15 -6.15 -4.85
N MET A 19 12.56 -5.77 -3.64
CA MET A 19 13.69 -6.37 -2.92
C MET A 19 13.27 -7.53 -2.01
N GLN A 20 11.99 -7.96 -2.03
CA GLN A 20 11.43 -9.00 -1.15
C GLN A 20 11.59 -8.68 0.36
N GLN A 21 11.69 -7.40 0.71
CA GLN A 21 11.75 -6.92 2.11
C GLN A 21 10.33 -6.59 2.60
N HIS A 22 9.50 -7.62 2.69
CA HIS A 22 8.05 -7.50 2.92
C HIS A 22 7.71 -6.76 4.24
N ASP A 23 8.44 -7.01 5.32
CA ASP A 23 8.23 -6.33 6.61
C ASP A 23 8.41 -4.80 6.51
N LYS A 24 9.43 -4.36 5.78
CA LYS A 24 9.70 -2.93 5.59
C LYS A 24 8.68 -2.29 4.66
N ALA A 25 8.29 -3.00 3.60
CA ALA A 25 7.24 -2.55 2.71
C ALA A 25 5.90 -2.38 3.45
N LEU A 26 5.56 -3.32 4.33
CA LEU A 26 4.36 -3.29 5.17
C LEU A 26 4.39 -2.10 6.14
N ALA A 27 5.53 -1.83 6.79
CA ALA A 27 5.70 -0.67 7.66
C ALA A 27 5.51 0.65 6.91
N ASP A 28 6.08 0.77 5.71
CA ASP A 28 5.92 1.97 4.88
C ASP A 28 4.50 2.14 4.36
N CYS A 29 3.81 1.05 3.98
CA CYS A 29 2.41 1.13 3.57
C CYS A 29 1.52 1.59 4.74
N LYS A 30 1.72 1.07 5.95
CA LYS A 30 1.02 1.53 7.15
C LYS A 30 1.25 3.02 7.40
N ARG A 31 2.50 3.46 7.31
CA ARG A 31 2.84 4.88 7.48
C ARG A 31 2.22 5.77 6.40
N ALA A 32 2.15 5.29 5.15
CA ALA A 32 1.45 6.00 4.09
C ALA A 32 -0.05 6.14 4.40
N LEU A 33 -0.69 5.10 4.94
CA LEU A 33 -2.11 5.12 5.31
C LEU A 33 -2.40 5.97 6.55
N GLU A 34 -1.47 6.10 7.48
CA GLU A 34 -1.57 7.06 8.60
C GLU A 34 -1.59 8.52 8.11
N LEU A 35 -0.89 8.80 7.00
CA LEU A 35 -0.82 10.14 6.39
C LEU A 35 -1.97 10.39 5.41
N ASP A 36 -2.37 9.37 4.66
CA ASP A 36 -3.47 9.38 3.69
C ASP A 36 -4.18 8.03 3.70
N GLY A 37 -5.24 7.94 4.50
CA GLY A 37 -6.07 6.73 4.62
C GLY A 37 -6.92 6.41 3.38
N GLN A 38 -6.90 7.26 2.34
CA GLN A 38 -7.55 6.99 1.06
C GLN A 38 -6.54 6.72 -0.06
N SER A 39 -5.27 6.50 0.29
CA SER A 39 -4.23 6.20 -0.68
C SER A 39 -4.45 4.83 -1.32
N VAL A 40 -4.89 4.85 -2.59
CA VAL A 40 -5.10 3.65 -3.41
C VAL A 40 -3.82 2.82 -3.51
N LYS A 41 -2.67 3.47 -3.73
CA LYS A 41 -1.37 2.79 -3.82
C LYS A 41 -0.97 2.14 -2.50
N ALA A 42 -1.20 2.80 -1.38
CA ALA A 42 -0.81 2.25 -0.08
C ALA A 42 -1.62 0.99 0.26
N HIS A 43 -2.93 0.99 0.03
CA HIS A 43 -3.75 -0.21 0.17
C HIS A 43 -3.34 -1.32 -0.80
N PHE A 44 -3.07 -0.98 -2.07
CA PHE A 44 -2.66 -1.96 -3.07
C PHE A 44 -1.33 -2.64 -2.68
N PHE A 45 -0.31 -1.85 -2.33
CA PHE A 45 0.99 -2.40 -1.92
C PHE A 45 0.92 -3.13 -0.59
N LEU A 46 0.07 -2.71 0.35
CA LEU A 46 -0.16 -3.44 1.61
C LEU A 46 -0.76 -4.82 1.33
N GLY A 47 -1.76 -4.89 0.45
CA GLY A 47 -2.35 -6.16 0.04
C GLY A 47 -1.34 -7.07 -0.66
N GLN A 48 -0.50 -6.51 -1.54
CA GLN A 48 0.59 -7.27 -2.16
C GLN A 48 1.60 -7.79 -1.13
N CYS A 49 2.01 -6.97 -0.14
CA CYS A 49 2.89 -7.43 0.93
C CYS A 49 2.28 -8.61 1.70
N GLN A 50 0.98 -8.54 1.99
CA GLN A 50 0.26 -9.58 2.71
C GLN A 50 0.13 -10.87 1.91
N MET A 51 -0.03 -10.79 0.58
CA MET A 51 0.03 -11.98 -0.29
C MET A 51 1.38 -12.69 -0.20
N GLU A 52 2.48 -11.95 -0.29
CA GLU A 52 3.84 -12.50 -0.22
C GLU A 52 4.15 -13.10 1.17
N MET A 53 3.45 -12.64 2.20
CA MET A 53 3.51 -13.17 3.58
C MET A 53 2.45 -14.24 3.86
N GLU A 54 1.71 -14.70 2.84
CA GLU A 54 0.63 -15.69 2.95
C GLU A 54 -0.55 -15.30 3.87
N ASN A 55 -0.68 -14.02 4.18
CA ASN A 55 -1.79 -13.43 4.95
C ASN A 55 -2.94 -13.08 4.00
N TYR A 56 -3.61 -14.11 3.46
CA TYR A 56 -4.54 -13.95 2.34
C TYR A 56 -5.81 -13.16 2.69
N ASP A 57 -6.33 -13.29 3.91
CA ASP A 57 -7.55 -12.59 4.33
C ASP A 57 -7.32 -11.08 4.36
N GLU A 58 -6.22 -10.62 4.95
CA GLU A 58 -5.87 -9.21 4.98
C GLU A 58 -5.50 -8.70 3.59
N ALA A 59 -4.83 -9.53 2.77
CA ALA A 59 -4.51 -9.19 1.40
C ALA A 59 -5.77 -8.90 0.59
N ILE A 60 -6.78 -9.77 0.65
CA ILE A 60 -8.06 -9.59 -0.01
C ILE A 60 -8.73 -8.29 0.47
N ALA A 61 -8.78 -8.06 1.79
CA ALA A 61 -9.39 -6.86 2.35
C ALA A 61 -8.74 -5.57 1.82
N ASN A 62 -7.40 -5.52 1.79
CA ASN A 62 -6.66 -4.35 1.31
C ASN A 62 -6.77 -4.14 -0.21
N LEU A 63 -6.72 -5.22 -1.00
CA LEU A 63 -6.87 -5.13 -2.46
C LEU A 63 -8.30 -4.71 -2.85
N GLN A 64 -9.32 -5.22 -2.15
CA GLN A 64 -10.71 -4.77 -2.34
C GLN A 64 -10.87 -3.30 -1.97
N ARG A 65 -10.24 -2.84 -0.88
CA ARG A 65 -10.25 -1.43 -0.49
C ARG A 65 -9.59 -0.56 -1.56
N ALA A 66 -8.44 -0.96 -2.08
CA ALA A 66 -7.76 -0.25 -3.16
C ALA A 66 -8.63 -0.15 -4.42
N TYR A 67 -9.27 -1.24 -4.82
CA TYR A 67 -10.18 -1.28 -5.96
C TYR A 67 -11.37 -0.31 -5.79
N ASN A 68 -12.03 -0.34 -4.63
CA ASN A 68 -13.17 0.53 -4.34
C ASN A 68 -12.76 2.01 -4.36
N LEU A 69 -11.64 2.35 -3.71
CA LEU A 69 -11.10 3.71 -3.71
C LEU A 69 -10.72 4.18 -5.12
N ALA A 70 -10.14 3.32 -5.95
CA ALA A 70 -9.80 3.68 -7.33
C ALA A 70 -11.05 4.03 -8.15
N LYS A 71 -12.13 3.27 -7.98
CA LYS A 71 -13.43 3.53 -8.61
C LYS A 71 -14.03 4.85 -8.12
N GLU A 72 -14.01 5.10 -6.81
CA GLU A 72 -14.50 6.35 -6.21
C GLU A 72 -13.71 7.57 -6.72
N GLN A 73 -12.39 7.43 -6.82
CA GLN A 73 -11.48 8.49 -7.28
C GLN A 73 -11.42 8.63 -8.81
N ARG A 74 -12.15 7.79 -9.56
CA ARG A 74 -12.13 7.73 -11.04
C ARG A 74 -10.73 7.59 -11.61
N LEU A 75 -9.88 6.82 -10.93
CA LEU A 75 -8.54 6.50 -11.42
C LEU A 75 -8.67 5.41 -12.49
N ASN A 76 -8.14 5.70 -13.68
CA ASN A 76 -7.95 4.73 -14.74
C ASN A 76 -6.49 4.25 -14.69
N PHE A 77 -6.26 2.94 -14.71
CA PHE A 77 -4.94 2.32 -14.74
C PHE A 77 -4.59 1.85 -16.14
#